data_AF-A0A531KJQ3-F1
#
_entry.id   AF-A0A531KJQ3-F1
#
_cell.length_a   1.000
_cell.length_b   1.000
_cell.length_c   1.000
_cell.angle_alpha   90.00
_cell.angle_beta   90.00
_cell.angle_gamma   90.00
#
_symmetry.space_group_name_H-M   'P 1'
#
loop_
_entity.id
_entity.type
_entity.pdbx_description
1 polymer ?
#
loop_
_entity_poly.entity_id
_entity_poly.type
_entity_poly.pdbx_seq_one_letter_code
_entity_poly.pdbx_strand_id
1 'polypeptide(L)'
;ILQVLFFSVLFGLALAAVGDRGRPVVDFLQALTTPIFRLVAILMKAAPIGAFGAMAFTIGKYGIGSIANLAMLIGTFYLTSLLFVLVVLGAVARYNGFSILALIRYVKEELLLVLGTSSSEAALPGLMAKMERAGCNRSVVGLVVPTGYSFNLDGTNIYMTLAALFIAQATDTPLTLGDQILLLAVAMLSSKG
;
A
#
# COMPACT_ATOMS: atom_id res chain seq x y z
N ILE A 1 -11.62 -3.40 -13.77
CA ILE A 1 -10.83 -2.34 -13.09
C ILE A 1 -9.99 -1.56 -14.10
N LEU A 2 -9.16 -2.22 -14.92
CA LEU A 2 -8.23 -1.53 -15.83
C LEU A 2 -8.88 -0.50 -16.77
N GLN A 3 -10.05 -0.79 -17.35
CA GLN A 3 -10.78 0.15 -18.21
C GLN A 3 -11.19 1.43 -17.47
N VAL A 4 -11.70 1.28 -16.24
CA VAL A 4 -12.12 2.41 -15.39
C VAL A 4 -10.91 3.23 -14.96
N LEU A 5 -9.80 2.56 -14.60
CA LEU A 5 -8.55 3.21 -14.24
C LEU A 5 -7.96 4.00 -15.40
N PHE A 6 -7.91 3.40 -16.59
CA PHE A 6 -7.42 4.06 -17.81
C PHE A 6 -8.22 5.32 -18.11
N PHE A 7 -9.56 5.24 -18.08
CA PHE A 7 -10.41 6.41 -18.27
C PHE A 7 -10.18 7.47 -17.18
N SER A 8 -10.09 7.06 -15.92
CA SER A 8 -9.90 7.99 -14.79
C SER A 8 -8.60 8.77 -14.89
N VAL A 9 -7.51 8.14 -15.32
CA VAL A 9 -6.21 8.80 -15.54
C VAL A 9 -6.30 9.79 -16.70
N LEU A 10 -6.85 9.38 -17.85
CA LEU A 10 -7.04 10.28 -19.00
C LEU A 10 -7.94 11.46 -18.65
N PHE A 11 -9.02 11.21 -17.93
CA PHE A 11 -9.96 12.24 -17.48
C PHE A 11 -9.30 13.21 -16.50
N GLY A 12 -8.50 12.70 -15.54
CA GLY A 12 -7.70 13.53 -14.63
C GLY A 12 -6.69 14.41 -15.37
N LEU A 13 -5.97 13.86 -16.36
CA LEU A 13 -5.05 14.62 -17.21
C LEU A 13 -5.78 15.69 -18.03
N ALA A 14 -6.94 15.36 -18.60
CA ALA A 14 -7.76 16.31 -19.34
C ALA A 14 -8.27 17.46 -18.43
N LEU A 15 -8.74 17.15 -17.22
CA LEU A 15 -9.14 18.16 -16.24
C LEU A 15 -7.98 19.09 -15.85
N ALA A 16 -6.78 18.52 -15.65
CA ALA A 16 -5.58 19.32 -15.36
C ALA A 16 -5.22 20.24 -16.53
N ALA A 17 -5.35 19.77 -17.78
CA ALA A 17 -5.06 20.55 -18.98
C ALA A 17 -6.07 21.71 -19.23
N VAL A 18 -7.32 21.57 -18.77
CA VAL A 18 -8.37 22.60 -18.91
C VAL A 18 -8.15 23.79 -17.95
N GLY A 19 -7.31 23.65 -16.91
CA GLY A 19 -6.99 24.72 -15.97
C GLY A 19 -8.18 25.11 -15.07
N ASP A 20 -8.34 26.41 -14.78
CA ASP A 20 -9.31 26.91 -13.80
C ASP A 20 -10.77 26.53 -14.09
N ARG A 21 -11.13 26.28 -15.35
CA ARG A 21 -12.47 25.84 -15.74
C ARG A 21 -12.81 24.44 -15.25
N GLY A 22 -11.81 23.58 -15.01
CA GLY A 22 -11.99 22.23 -14.48
C GLY A 22 -12.16 22.18 -12.95
N ARG A 23 -11.87 23.28 -12.26
CA ARG A 23 -11.80 23.36 -10.81
C ARG A 23 -13.09 22.95 -10.08
N PRO A 24 -14.31 23.34 -10.52
CA PRO A 24 -15.54 22.88 -9.87
C PRO A 24 -15.72 21.37 -9.88
N VAL A 25 -15.25 20.69 -10.93
CA VAL A 25 -15.33 19.22 -11.04
C VAL A 25 -14.30 18.56 -10.12
N VAL A 26 -13.08 19.10 -10.06
CA VAL A 26 -12.04 18.60 -9.15
C VAL A 26 -12.48 18.76 -7.70
N ASP A 27 -13.01 19.93 -7.32
CA ASP A 27 -13.47 20.21 -5.96
C ASP A 27 -14.64 19.28 -5.57
N PHE A 28 -15.56 19.01 -6.50
CA PHE A 28 -16.64 18.05 -6.29
C PHE A 28 -16.12 16.62 -6.07
N LEU A 29 -15.18 16.16 -6.90
CA LEU A 29 -14.57 14.83 -6.75
C LEU A 29 -13.81 14.71 -5.43
N GLN A 30 -13.10 15.76 -5.01
CA GLN A 30 -12.44 15.81 -3.70
C GLN A 30 -13.45 15.77 -2.55
N ALA A 31 -14.55 16.51 -2.66
CA ALA A 31 -15.62 16.51 -1.66
C ALA A 31 -16.31 15.14 -1.54
N LEU A 32 -16.40 14.37 -2.63
CA LEU A 32 -16.93 12.99 -2.63
C LEU A 32 -16.03 11.99 -1.90
N THR A 33 -14.73 12.26 -1.77
CA THR A 33 -13.81 11.38 -1.04
C THR A 33 -14.19 11.27 0.45
N THR A 34 -14.68 12.36 1.06
CA THR A 34 -15.08 12.38 2.48
C THR A 34 -16.23 11.42 2.81
N PRO A 35 -17.39 11.44 2.14
CA PRO A 35 -18.46 10.49 2.40
C PRO A 35 -18.06 9.04 2.07
N ILE A 36 -17.21 8.82 1.05
CA ILE A 36 -16.67 7.49 0.74
C ILE A 36 -15.85 6.96 1.92
N PHE A 37 -14.91 7.75 2.47
CA PHE A 37 -14.16 7.34 3.66
C PHE A 37 -15.05 7.11 4.88
N ARG A 38 -16.10 7.91 5.06
CA ARG A 38 -17.07 7.71 6.13
C ARG A 38 -17.83 6.39 5.98
N LEU A 39 -18.19 6.01 4.76
CA LEU A 39 -18.80 4.72 4.45
C LEU A 39 -17.83 3.58 4.77
N VAL A 40 -16.57 3.68 4.33
CA VAL A 40 -15.52 2.69 4.66
C VAL A 40 -15.38 2.55 6.18
N ALA A 41 -15.37 3.65 6.93
CA ALA A 41 -15.29 3.62 8.40
C ALA A 41 -16.47 2.89 9.05
N ILE A 42 -17.69 3.01 8.50
CA ILE A 42 -18.86 2.26 8.97
C ILE A 42 -18.66 0.76 8.71
N LEU A 43 -18.19 0.39 7.51
CA LEU A 43 -17.90 -1.00 7.17
C LEU A 43 -16.80 -1.60 8.06
N MET A 44 -15.78 -0.82 8.40
CA MET A 44 -14.73 -1.26 9.32
C MET A 44 -15.25 -1.59 10.73
N LYS A 45 -16.33 -0.96 11.19
CA LYS A 45 -16.98 -1.36 12.46
C LYS A 45 -17.65 -2.73 12.39
N ALA A 46 -18.15 -3.11 11.20
CA ALA A 46 -18.74 -4.43 10.96
C ALA A 46 -17.69 -5.50 10.58
N ALA A 47 -16.49 -5.08 10.19
CA ALA A 47 -15.41 -5.97 9.76
C ALA A 47 -15.06 -7.08 10.77
N PRO A 48 -15.04 -6.86 12.10
CA PRO A 48 -14.76 -7.93 13.05
C PRO A 48 -15.77 -9.07 12.98
N ILE A 49 -17.05 -8.77 12.79
CA ILE A 49 -18.12 -9.77 12.67
C ILE A 49 -17.97 -10.53 11.36
N GLY A 50 -17.70 -9.81 10.26
CA GLY A 50 -17.45 -10.42 8.95
C GLY A 50 -16.21 -11.34 8.95
N ALA A 51 -15.11 -10.88 9.54
CA ALA A 51 -13.88 -11.66 9.67
C ALA A 51 -14.08 -12.90 10.55
N PHE A 52 -14.81 -12.77 11.67
CA PHE A 52 -15.16 -13.92 12.50
C PHE A 52 -15.98 -14.95 11.71
N GLY A 53 -17.02 -14.52 10.99
CA GLY A 53 -17.83 -15.40 10.17
C GLY A 53 -17.03 -16.09 9.05
N ALA A 54 -16.16 -15.33 8.36
CA ALA A 54 -15.29 -15.87 7.33
C ALA A 54 -14.31 -16.91 7.90
N MET A 55 -13.68 -16.64 9.04
CA MET A 55 -12.76 -17.58 9.69
C MET A 55 -13.49 -18.82 10.21
N ALA A 56 -14.66 -18.66 10.83
CA ALA A 56 -15.48 -19.77 11.30
C ALA A 56 -15.91 -20.68 10.14
N PHE A 57 -16.34 -20.10 9.01
CA PHE A 57 -16.68 -20.84 7.81
C PHE A 57 -15.47 -21.57 7.22
N THR A 58 -14.33 -20.89 7.10
CA THR A 58 -13.11 -21.48 6.53
C THR A 58 -12.63 -22.66 7.37
N ILE A 59 -12.59 -22.51 8.70
CA ILE A 59 -12.20 -23.60 9.60
C ILE A 59 -13.24 -24.74 9.58
N GLY A 60 -14.53 -24.40 9.58
CA GLY A 60 -15.61 -25.40 9.57
C GLY A 60 -15.66 -26.23 8.29
N LYS A 61 -15.39 -25.62 7.12
CA LYS A 61 -15.48 -26.29 5.82
C LYS A 61 -14.16 -26.92 5.37
N TYR A 62 -13.03 -26.25 5.59
CA TYR A 62 -11.72 -26.66 5.09
C TYR A 62 -10.78 -27.19 6.19
N GLY A 63 -11.26 -27.22 7.44
CA GLY A 63 -10.50 -27.71 8.59
C GLY A 63 -9.36 -26.78 9.03
N ILE A 64 -8.66 -27.17 10.08
CA ILE A 64 -7.58 -26.38 10.68
C ILE A 64 -6.35 -26.25 9.75
N GLY A 65 -6.19 -27.16 8.79
CA GLY A 65 -5.12 -27.09 7.79
C GLY A 65 -5.16 -25.84 6.92
N SER A 66 -6.35 -25.24 6.74
CA SER A 66 -6.51 -23.94 6.06
C SER A 66 -5.77 -22.80 6.77
N ILE A 67 -5.66 -22.86 8.11
CA ILE A 67 -4.91 -21.88 8.91
C ILE A 67 -3.42 -21.96 8.58
N ALA A 68 -2.87 -23.14 8.33
CA ALA A 68 -1.48 -23.30 7.94
C ALA A 68 -1.18 -22.60 6.61
N ASN A 69 -2.08 -22.69 5.62
CA ASN A 69 -1.94 -21.99 4.34
C ASN A 69 -1.99 -20.46 4.52
N LEU A 70 -2.90 -19.95 5.36
CA LEU A 70 -2.95 -18.52 5.70
C LEU A 70 -1.67 -18.08 6.44
N ALA A 71 -1.17 -18.89 7.37
CA ALA A 71 0.07 -18.61 8.08
C ALA A 71 1.28 -18.59 7.14
N MET A 72 1.34 -19.51 6.17
CA MET A 72 2.37 -19.49 5.12
C MET A 72 2.30 -18.24 4.25
N LEU A 73 1.09 -17.78 3.89
CA LEU A 73 0.92 -16.51 3.17
C LEU A 73 1.46 -15.33 3.99
N ILE A 74 1.10 -15.24 5.26
CA ILE A 74 1.56 -14.17 6.17
C ILE A 74 3.08 -14.24 6.34
N GLY A 75 3.64 -15.43 6.56
CA GLY A 75 5.08 -15.63 6.69
C GLY A 75 5.84 -15.25 5.42
N THR A 76 5.32 -15.62 4.25
CA THR A 76 5.89 -15.24 2.95
C THR A 76 5.85 -13.72 2.78
N PHE A 77 4.74 -13.06 3.11
CA PHE A 77 4.64 -11.60 3.05
C PHE A 77 5.69 -10.89 3.91
N TYR A 78 5.85 -11.31 5.17
CA TYR A 78 6.85 -10.73 6.06
C TYR A 78 8.28 -11.00 5.59
N LEU A 79 8.56 -12.22 5.11
CA LEU A 79 9.86 -12.58 4.57
C LEU A 79 10.21 -11.74 3.34
N THR A 80 9.30 -11.65 2.37
CA THR A 80 9.50 -10.84 1.16
C THR A 80 9.66 -9.35 1.49
N SER A 81 8.85 -8.83 2.43
CA SER A 81 8.99 -7.43 2.88
C SER A 81 10.32 -7.17 3.56
N LEU A 82 10.80 -8.10 4.40
CA LEU A 82 12.10 -8.01 5.05
C LEU A 82 13.24 -8.03 4.04
N LEU A 83 13.19 -8.95 3.07
CA LEU A 83 14.16 -9.02 1.98
C LEU A 83 14.16 -7.75 1.13
N PHE A 84 12.98 -7.20 0.81
CA PHE A 84 12.87 -5.95 0.08
C PHE A 84 13.55 -4.79 0.83
N VAL A 85 13.25 -4.63 2.12
CA VAL A 85 13.84 -3.57 2.94
C VAL A 85 15.35 -3.74 3.11
N LEU A 86 15.83 -4.95 3.41
CA LEU A 86 17.25 -5.17 3.71
C LEU A 86 18.12 -5.27 2.46
N VAL A 87 17.61 -5.86 1.37
CA VAL A 87 18.38 -6.11 0.14
C VAL A 87 18.20 -4.96 -0.84
N VAL A 88 16.96 -4.65 -1.22
CA VAL A 88 16.69 -3.63 -2.26
C VAL A 88 16.94 -2.24 -1.72
N LEU A 89 16.23 -1.84 -0.65
CA LEU A 89 16.46 -0.53 -0.04
C LEU A 89 17.84 -0.44 0.61
N GLY A 90 18.37 -1.56 1.13
CA GLY A 90 19.74 -1.63 1.62
C GLY A 90 20.80 -1.40 0.56
N ALA A 91 20.66 -1.98 -0.64
CA ALA A 91 21.55 -1.72 -1.77
C ALA A 91 21.48 -0.25 -2.21
N VAL A 92 20.28 0.33 -2.28
CA VAL A 92 20.09 1.75 -2.62
C VAL A 92 20.73 2.66 -1.56
N ALA A 93 20.53 2.38 -0.27
CA ALA A 93 21.15 3.11 0.82
C ALA A 93 22.69 3.05 0.75
N ARG A 94 23.24 1.85 0.52
CA ARG A 94 24.68 1.63 0.39
C ARG A 94 25.27 2.39 -0.80
N TYR A 95 24.56 2.41 -1.94
CA TYR A 95 24.94 3.17 -3.13
C TYR A 95 24.98 4.68 -2.86
N ASN A 96 24.06 5.20 -2.03
CA ASN A 96 24.01 6.59 -1.61
C ASN A 96 24.89 6.91 -0.38
N GLY A 97 25.70 5.95 0.09
CA GLY A 97 26.70 6.17 1.14
C GLY A 97 26.20 6.08 2.58
N PHE A 98 24.99 5.59 2.84
CA PHE A 98 24.47 5.42 4.21
C PHE A 98 23.97 4.00 4.49
N SER A 99 23.76 3.67 5.77
CA SER A 99 23.29 2.35 6.20
C SER A 99 21.78 2.33 6.40
N ILE A 100 21.10 1.36 5.77
CA ILE A 100 19.66 1.14 5.97
C ILE A 100 19.34 0.78 7.42
N LEU A 101 20.22 0.04 8.10
CA LEU A 101 20.02 -0.33 9.51
C LEU A 101 20.12 0.88 10.44
N ALA A 102 21.00 1.84 10.12
CA ALA A 102 21.08 3.09 10.85
C ALA A 102 19.82 3.94 10.63
N LEU A 103 19.32 4.00 9.39
CA LEU A 103 18.07 4.68 9.06
C LEU A 103 16.88 4.06 9.82
N ILE A 104 16.71 2.74 9.77
CA ILE A 104 15.65 2.02 10.50
C ILE A 104 15.70 2.32 12.00
N ARG A 105 16.91 2.33 12.59
CA ARG A 105 17.10 2.66 14.02
C ARG A 105 16.72 4.12 14.32
N TYR A 106 16.99 5.03 13.39
CA TYR A 106 16.69 6.45 13.52
C TYR A 106 15.17 6.72 13.47
N VAL A 107 14.45 6.07 12.56
CA VAL A 107 12.98 6.21 12.39
C VAL A 107 12.17 5.15 13.15
N LYS A 108 12.77 4.50 14.16
CA LYS A 108 12.13 3.40 14.90
C LYS A 108 10.80 3.79 15.54
N GLU A 109 10.68 5.03 16.01
CA GLU A 109 9.48 5.51 16.71
C GLU A 109 8.32 5.65 15.73
N GLU A 110 8.59 6.14 14.52
CA GLU A 110 7.64 6.24 13.42
C GLU A 110 7.20 4.85 12.97
N LEU A 111 8.15 3.91 12.81
CA LEU A 111 7.83 2.52 12.46
C LEU A 111 6.93 1.84 13.51
N LEU A 112 7.22 2.05 14.80
CA LEU A 112 6.41 1.53 15.90
C LEU A 112 5.04 2.21 15.97
N LEU A 113 4.96 3.51 15.66
CA LEU A 113 3.70 4.24 15.59
C LEU A 113 2.82 3.72 14.46
N VAL A 114 3.37 3.51 13.27
CA VAL A 114 2.63 2.90 12.14
C VAL A 114 2.18 1.49 12.49
N LEU A 115 3.03 0.69 13.13
CA LEU A 115 2.66 -0.66 13.58
C LEU A 115 1.51 -0.63 14.59
N GLY A 116 1.56 0.28 15.57
CA GLY A 116 0.55 0.38 16.62
C GLY A 116 -0.77 1.02 16.18
N THR A 117 -0.73 1.94 15.22
CA THR A 117 -1.92 2.66 14.73
C THR A 117 -2.49 2.07 13.45
N SER A 118 -1.74 1.20 12.76
CA SER A 118 -2.03 0.74 11.40
C SER A 118 -2.23 1.89 10.39
N SER A 119 -1.70 3.08 10.68
CA SER A 119 -1.81 4.27 9.84
C SER A 119 -0.44 4.88 9.57
N SER A 120 -0.07 4.92 8.29
CA SER A 120 1.14 5.60 7.85
C SER A 120 1.01 7.14 7.97
N GLU A 121 -0.21 7.68 7.97
CA GLU A 121 -0.47 9.13 8.07
C GLU A 121 -0.05 9.68 9.43
N ALA A 122 -0.28 8.89 10.49
CA ALA A 122 0.05 9.27 11.86
C ALA A 122 1.55 9.51 12.07
N ALA A 123 2.41 8.84 11.29
CA ALA A 123 3.86 8.97 11.38
C ALA A 123 4.45 10.04 10.44
N LEU A 124 3.67 10.56 9.50
CA LEU A 124 4.15 11.48 8.46
C LEU A 124 4.81 12.76 9.04
N PRO A 125 4.20 13.48 10.01
CA PRO A 125 4.81 14.71 10.54
C PRO A 125 6.11 14.44 11.31
N GLY A 126 6.16 13.35 12.09
CA GLY A 126 7.33 12.94 12.84
C GLY A 126 8.50 12.56 11.93
N LEU A 127 8.20 11.81 10.86
CA LEU A 127 9.17 11.43 9.84
C LEU A 127 9.79 12.66 9.16
N MET A 128 8.96 13.63 8.73
CA MET A 128 9.45 14.85 8.08
C MET A 128 10.40 15.64 9.01
N ALA A 129 10.02 15.84 10.27
CA ALA A 129 10.85 16.54 11.24
C ALA A 129 12.19 15.82 11.50
N LYS A 130 12.19 14.49 11.55
CA LYS A 130 13.43 13.69 11.67
C LYS A 130 14.30 13.79 10.43
N MET A 131 13.73 13.74 9.23
CA MET A 131 14.52 13.88 8.00
C MET A 131 15.18 15.27 7.90
N GLU A 132 14.49 16.34 8.28
CA GLU A 132 15.09 17.68 8.38
C GLU A 132 16.24 17.72 9.39
N ARG A 133 16.06 17.13 10.58
CA ARG A 133 17.12 17.04 11.61
C ARG A 133 18.31 16.16 11.18
N ALA A 134 18.08 15.18 10.31
CA ALA A 134 19.13 14.36 9.71
C ALA A 134 19.95 15.12 8.64
N GLY A 135 19.56 16.36 8.30
CA GLY A 135 20.27 17.23 7.36
C GLY A 135 19.63 17.30 5.97
N CYS A 136 18.45 16.70 5.76
CA CYS A 136 17.74 16.83 4.50
C CYS A 136 17.17 18.25 4.34
N ASN A 137 17.32 18.83 3.15
CA ASN A 137 16.74 20.14 2.85
C ASN A 137 15.20 20.09 2.98
N ARG A 138 14.62 21.07 3.69
CA ARG A 138 13.18 21.22 3.90
C ARG A 138 12.36 21.13 2.61
N SER A 139 12.85 21.72 1.51
CA SER A 139 12.18 21.65 0.21
C SER A 139 12.15 20.22 -0.36
N VAL A 140 13.19 19.43 -0.11
CA VAL A 140 13.26 18.02 -0.54
C VAL A 140 12.35 17.16 0.32
N VAL A 141 12.38 17.34 1.64
CA VAL A 141 11.50 16.61 2.59
C VAL A 141 10.04 16.91 2.32
N GLY A 142 9.70 18.19 2.13
CA GLY A 142 8.34 18.66 1.87
C GLY A 142 7.71 18.14 0.58
N LEU A 143 8.52 17.75 -0.41
CA LEU A 143 8.04 17.15 -1.65
C LEU A 143 8.09 15.62 -1.62
N VAL A 144 9.27 15.06 -1.29
CA VAL A 144 9.54 13.62 -1.45
C VAL A 144 8.77 12.78 -0.45
N VAL A 145 8.69 13.20 0.82
CA VAL A 145 8.04 12.39 1.87
C VAL A 145 6.51 12.31 1.65
N PRO A 146 5.78 13.42 1.40
CA PRO A 146 4.35 13.35 1.09
C PRO A 146 4.05 12.65 -0.24
N THR A 147 4.87 12.88 -1.26
CA THR A 147 4.68 12.21 -2.56
C THR A 147 4.90 10.70 -2.42
N GLY A 148 5.94 10.29 -1.69
CA GLY A 148 6.21 8.88 -1.42
C GLY A 148 5.11 8.21 -0.60
N TYR A 149 4.54 8.90 0.38
CA TYR A 149 3.41 8.40 1.16
C TYR A 149 2.21 8.01 0.26
N SER A 150 1.86 8.85 -0.71
CA SER A 150 0.70 8.61 -1.57
C SER A 150 1.01 7.70 -2.76
N PHE A 151 2.21 7.79 -3.35
CA PHE A 151 2.53 7.14 -4.62
C PHE A 151 3.49 5.94 -4.52
N ASN A 152 4.09 5.71 -3.35
CA ASN A 152 5.09 4.64 -3.15
C ASN A 152 4.64 3.59 -2.12
N LEU A 153 3.51 2.93 -2.42
CA LEU A 153 2.91 1.88 -1.58
C LEU A 153 3.50 0.49 -1.87
N ASP A 154 4.83 0.36 -1.75
CA ASP A 154 5.54 -0.89 -2.07
C ASP A 154 5.03 -2.09 -1.27
N GLY A 155 4.77 -1.90 0.03
CA GLY A 155 4.23 -2.97 0.89
C GLY A 155 2.85 -3.45 0.43
N THR A 156 1.99 -2.53 -0.01
CA THR A 156 0.66 -2.86 -0.55
C THR A 156 0.79 -3.65 -1.86
N ASN A 157 1.74 -3.29 -2.74
CA ASN A 157 1.99 -4.04 -3.97
C ASN A 157 2.50 -5.46 -3.72
N ILE A 158 3.41 -5.65 -2.76
CA ILE A 158 3.87 -6.97 -2.34
C ILE A 158 2.68 -7.79 -1.82
N TYR A 159 1.85 -7.20 -0.95
CA TYR A 159 0.66 -7.86 -0.40
C TYR A 159 -0.34 -8.24 -1.49
N MET A 160 -0.73 -7.31 -2.37
CA MET A 160 -1.72 -7.55 -3.41
C MET A 160 -1.28 -8.66 -4.37
N THR A 161 0.00 -8.67 -4.76
CA THR A 161 0.54 -9.69 -5.67
C THR A 161 0.52 -11.07 -5.01
N LEU A 162 0.99 -11.17 -3.76
CA LEU A 162 0.98 -12.43 -3.02
C LEU A 162 -0.43 -12.93 -2.74
N ALA A 163 -1.35 -12.04 -2.36
CA ALA A 163 -2.75 -12.38 -2.10
C ALA A 163 -3.45 -12.89 -3.37
N ALA A 164 -3.20 -12.26 -4.52
CA ALA A 164 -3.81 -12.71 -5.77
C ALA A 164 -3.27 -14.06 -6.24
N LEU A 165 -1.95 -14.28 -6.12
CA LEU A 165 -1.35 -15.59 -6.40
C LEU A 165 -1.88 -16.66 -5.43
N PHE A 166 -2.03 -16.33 -4.15
CA PHE A 166 -2.59 -17.23 -3.16
C PHE A 166 -4.04 -17.63 -3.49
N ILE A 167 -4.87 -16.66 -3.88
CA ILE A 167 -6.25 -16.94 -4.30
C ILE A 167 -6.24 -17.83 -5.54
N ALA A 168 -5.45 -17.52 -6.55
CA ALA A 168 -5.36 -18.33 -7.76
C ALA A 168 -4.92 -19.77 -7.48
N GLN A 169 -3.96 -19.96 -6.58
CA GLN A 169 -3.55 -21.30 -6.12
C GLN A 169 -4.66 -21.98 -5.33
N ALA A 170 -5.39 -21.26 -4.47
CA ALA A 170 -6.49 -21.81 -3.69
C ALA A 170 -7.72 -22.17 -4.54
N THR A 171 -7.92 -21.50 -5.68
CA THR A 171 -9.00 -21.76 -6.65
C THR A 171 -8.57 -22.64 -7.82
N ASP A 172 -7.37 -23.23 -7.75
CA ASP A 172 -6.77 -24.07 -8.81
C ASP A 172 -6.85 -23.40 -10.20
N THR A 173 -6.62 -22.09 -10.21
CA THR A 173 -6.69 -21.26 -11.41
C THR A 173 -5.28 -21.09 -11.98
N PRO A 174 -4.98 -21.65 -13.16
CA PRO A 174 -3.64 -21.54 -13.74
C PRO A 174 -3.39 -20.10 -14.18
N LEU A 175 -2.41 -19.44 -13.57
CA LEU A 175 -1.93 -18.12 -13.97
C LEU A 175 -0.70 -18.27 -14.85
N THR A 176 -0.81 -17.88 -16.12
CA THR A 176 0.35 -17.84 -17.01
C THR A 176 1.31 -16.71 -16.61
N LEU A 177 2.55 -16.75 -17.10
CA LEU A 177 3.51 -15.65 -16.92
C LEU A 177 2.97 -14.31 -17.44
N GLY A 178 2.18 -14.33 -18.52
CA GLY A 178 1.52 -13.14 -19.06
C GLY A 178 0.50 -12.55 -18.09
N ASP A 179 -0.30 -13.41 -17.45
CA ASP A 179 -1.29 -12.98 -16.45
C ASP A 179 -0.62 -12.43 -15.20
N GLN A 180 0.50 -13.03 -14.77
CA GLN A 180 1.28 -12.53 -13.63
C GLN A 180 1.90 -11.16 -13.90
N ILE A 181 2.44 -10.94 -15.10
CA ILE A 181 2.97 -9.63 -15.51
C ILE A 181 1.84 -8.60 -15.58
N LEU A 182 0.69 -8.96 -16.16
CA LEU A 182 -0.47 -8.08 -16.24
C LEU A 182 -0.97 -7.71 -14.84
N LEU A 183 -1.05 -8.68 -13.93
CA LEU A 183 -1.43 -8.47 -12.54
C LEU A 183 -0.49 -7.49 -11.84
N LEU A 184 0.82 -7.67 -12.01
CA LEU A 184 1.83 -6.80 -11.43
C LEU A 184 1.74 -5.38 -12.00
N ALA A 185 1.54 -5.23 -13.32
CA ALA A 185 1.34 -3.93 -13.97
C ALA A 185 0.07 -3.22 -13.46
N VAL A 186 -1.04 -3.96 -13.31
CA VAL A 186 -2.29 -3.41 -12.77
C VAL A 186 -2.13 -3.03 -11.29
N ALA A 187 -1.46 -3.84 -10.48
CA ALA A 187 -1.18 -3.54 -9.08
C ALA A 187 -0.34 -2.26 -8.95
N MET A 188 0.75 -2.14 -9.72
CA MET A 188 1.59 -0.94 -9.76
C MET A 188 0.83 0.32 -10.16
N LEU A 189 -0.09 0.22 -11.12
CA LEU A 189 -0.93 1.35 -11.53
C LEU A 189 -1.98 1.70 -10.48
N SER A 190 -2.66 0.70 -9.92
CA SER A 190 -3.67 0.89 -8.86
C SER A 190 -3.07 1.41 -7.56
N SER A 191 -1.77 1.17 -7.33
CA SER A 191 -1.04 1.70 -6.18
C SER A 191 -0.65 3.17 -6.33
N LYS A 192 -0.83 3.77 -7.50
CA LYS A 192 -0.44 5.16 -7.82
C LYS A 192 -1.64 6.12 -7.92
N GLY A 193 -2.72 5.86 -7.19
CA GLY A 193 -3.94 6.69 -7.19
C GLY A 193 -4.88 6.33 -6.05
#